data_AF-A0A534RMV2-F1
#
_entry.id   AF-A0A534RMV2-F1
#
_cell.length_a   1.000
_cell.length_b   1.000
_cell.length_c   1.000
_cell.angle_alpha   90.00
_cell.angle_beta   90.00
_cell.angle_gamma   90.00
#
_symmetry.space_group_name_H-M   'P 1'
#
loop_
_entity.id
_entity.type
_entity.pdbx_description
1 polymer ?
#
loop_
_entity_poly.entity_id
_entity_poly.type
_entity_poly.pdbx_seq_one_letter_code
_entity_poly.pdbx_strand_id
1 'polypeptide(L)'
;MRTTPTPLGVIVLAKLSARFAIGLAQMCVLFTVGRAAFGVSLGRAPWALVLPTAGIVFAGTAFGLVVAGVTQSREAVLPIGSIAILTMAAMGGCWWPLDLEPHWMQRAALLFPTTWAMDAYNDLMIRRQPAPTVLAATAVLAGFGVIYLTIGLILFRYRLRRAP
;
A
#
# COMPACT_ATOMS: atom_id res chain seq x y z
N MET A 1 27.80 -12.51 2.01
CA MET A 1 26.73 -12.91 1.05
C MET A 1 27.05 -12.40 -0.35
N ARG A 2 28.11 -12.91 -0.99
CA ARG A 2 28.50 -12.61 -2.39
C ARG A 2 28.76 -13.88 -3.23
N THR A 3 28.32 -15.04 -2.76
CA THR A 3 28.68 -16.35 -3.35
C THR A 3 27.61 -16.95 -4.25
N THR A 4 26.39 -16.41 -4.30
CA THR A 4 25.34 -16.87 -5.22
C THR A 4 25.31 -15.97 -6.46
N PRO A 5 25.36 -16.51 -7.69
CA PRO A 5 25.39 -15.74 -8.94
C PRO A 5 24.04 -15.08 -9.28
N THR A 6 23.17 -14.85 -8.29
CA THR A 6 21.85 -14.30 -8.51
C THR A 6 21.91 -12.77 -8.50
N PRO A 7 21.42 -12.09 -9.54
CA PRO A 7 21.35 -10.63 -9.55
C PRO A 7 20.52 -10.15 -8.37
N LEU A 8 21.03 -9.16 -7.65
CA LEU A 8 20.37 -8.63 -6.44
C LEU A 8 18.95 -8.10 -6.73
N GLY A 9 18.69 -7.63 -7.96
CA GLY A 9 17.35 -7.26 -8.41
C GLY A 9 16.36 -8.43 -8.39
N VAL A 10 16.80 -9.65 -8.73
CA VAL A 10 15.96 -10.86 -8.71
C VAL A 10 15.59 -11.22 -7.28
N ILE A 11 16.54 -11.09 -6.33
CA ILE A 11 16.28 -11.35 -4.90
C ILE A 11 15.25 -10.36 -4.36
N VAL A 12 15.41 -9.07 -4.66
CA VAL A 12 14.46 -8.02 -4.23
C VAL A 12 13.08 -8.29 -4.83
N LEU A 13 13.00 -8.53 -6.15
CA LEU A 13 11.74 -8.80 -6.84
C LEU A 13 11.03 -10.02 -6.26
N ALA A 14 11.74 -11.14 -6.07
CA ALA A 14 11.17 -12.36 -5.49
C ALA A 14 10.60 -12.11 -4.07
N LYS A 15 11.33 -11.37 -3.24
CA LYS A 15 10.87 -11.00 -1.89
C LYS A 15 9.66 -10.07 -1.93
N LEU A 16 9.64 -9.09 -2.82
CA LEU A 16 8.51 -8.18 -2.97
C LEU A 16 7.27 -8.93 -3.49
N SER A 17 7.42 -9.81 -4.47
CA SER A 17 6.31 -10.65 -4.97
C SER A 17 5.72 -11.53 -3.88
N ALA A 18 6.58 -12.13 -3.02
CA ALA A 18 6.11 -12.90 -1.87
C ALA A 18 5.34 -12.02 -0.86
N ARG A 19 5.85 -10.82 -0.57
CA ARG A 19 5.17 -9.87 0.35
C ARG A 19 3.84 -9.36 -0.22
N PHE A 20 3.80 -9.12 -1.53
CA PHE A 20 2.58 -8.76 -2.24
C PHE A 20 1.52 -9.87 -2.15
N ALA A 21 1.91 -11.13 -2.37
CA ALA A 21 1.00 -12.27 -2.23
C ALA A 21 0.46 -12.42 -0.80
N ILE A 22 1.33 -12.25 0.20
CA ILE A 22 0.92 -12.25 1.63
C ILE A 22 -0.08 -11.12 1.90
N GLY A 23 0.19 -9.89 1.42
CA GLY A 23 -0.70 -8.75 1.62
C GLY A 23 -2.07 -8.94 0.97
N LEU A 24 -2.12 -9.53 -0.22
CA LEU A 24 -3.38 -9.91 -0.86
C LEU A 24 -4.15 -10.95 -0.02
N ALA A 25 -3.46 -11.98 0.46
CA ALA A 25 -4.07 -12.99 1.32
C ALA A 25 -4.62 -12.36 2.62
N GLN A 26 -3.87 -11.44 3.24
CA GLN A 26 -4.32 -10.70 4.42
C GLN A 26 -5.58 -9.89 4.14
N MET A 27 -5.67 -9.21 3.00
CA MET A 27 -6.86 -8.45 2.62
C MET A 27 -8.06 -9.37 2.31
N CYS A 28 -7.84 -10.52 1.68
CA CYS A 28 -8.90 -11.52 1.48
C CYS A 28 -9.45 -12.02 2.82
N VAL A 29 -8.58 -12.30 3.80
CA VAL A 29 -9.00 -12.67 5.15
C VAL A 29 -9.79 -11.52 5.79
N LEU A 30 -9.29 -10.29 5.70
CA LEU A 30 -9.96 -9.11 6.25
C LEU A 30 -11.38 -8.94 5.71
N PHE A 31 -11.59 -8.99 4.40
CA PHE A 31 -12.91 -8.86 3.80
C PHE A 31 -13.83 -10.04 4.12
N THR A 32 -13.28 -11.26 4.13
CA THR A 32 -14.06 -12.47 4.44
C THR A 32 -14.56 -12.44 5.88
N VAL A 33 -13.66 -12.15 6.82
CA VAL A 33 -14.01 -12.00 8.24
C VAL A 33 -14.93 -10.81 8.46
N GLY A 34 -14.64 -9.66 7.83
CA GLY A 34 -15.48 -8.47 7.88
C GLY A 34 -16.93 -8.75 7.46
N ARG A 35 -17.12 -9.51 6.38
CA ARG A 35 -18.45 -9.92 5.96
C ARG A 35 -19.08 -10.97 6.88
N ALA A 36 -18.34 -12.01 7.26
CA ALA A 36 -18.88 -13.13 8.03
C ALA A 36 -19.19 -12.77 9.49
N ALA A 37 -18.31 -12.03 10.16
CA ALA A 37 -18.43 -11.70 11.58
C ALA A 37 -19.19 -10.38 11.83
N PHE A 38 -19.06 -9.40 10.93
CA PHE A 38 -19.62 -8.05 11.13
C PHE A 38 -20.69 -7.65 10.11
N GLY A 39 -21.03 -8.52 9.15
CA GLY A 39 -22.06 -8.25 8.16
C GLY A 39 -21.71 -7.16 7.14
N VAL A 40 -20.41 -6.84 6.99
CA VAL A 40 -19.95 -5.79 6.06
C VAL A 40 -20.43 -6.07 4.62
N SER A 41 -20.95 -5.04 3.96
CA SER A 41 -21.31 -5.06 2.54
C SER A 41 -20.05 -4.96 1.69
N LEU A 42 -19.83 -5.93 0.79
CA LEU A 42 -18.75 -5.88 -0.21
C LEU A 42 -19.18 -5.17 -1.51
N GLY A 43 -20.32 -4.48 -1.49
CA GLY A 43 -20.88 -3.81 -2.66
C GLY A 43 -21.61 -4.75 -3.61
N ARG A 44 -22.00 -4.21 -4.78
CA ARG A 44 -22.71 -4.95 -5.85
C ARG A 44 -21.81 -5.93 -6.60
N ALA A 45 -20.53 -5.57 -6.72
CA ALA A 45 -19.54 -6.31 -7.49
C ALA A 45 -18.30 -6.55 -6.61
N PRO A 46 -18.32 -7.55 -5.70
CA PRO A 46 -17.21 -7.79 -4.77
C PRO A 46 -15.88 -8.06 -5.47
N TRP A 47 -15.91 -8.63 -6.69
CA TRP A 47 -14.72 -8.83 -7.52
C TRP A 47 -13.99 -7.53 -7.87
N ALA A 48 -14.70 -6.39 -7.91
CA ALA A 48 -14.11 -5.09 -8.23
C ALA A 48 -13.17 -4.59 -7.12
N LEU A 49 -13.28 -5.12 -5.90
CA LEU A 49 -12.38 -4.80 -4.78
C LEU A 49 -10.96 -5.32 -5.02
N VAL A 50 -10.76 -6.30 -5.90
CA VAL A 50 -9.45 -6.89 -6.18
C VAL A 50 -8.47 -5.85 -6.73
N LEU A 51 -8.95 -4.96 -7.61
CA LEU A 51 -8.11 -3.94 -8.25
C LEU A 51 -7.53 -2.91 -7.27
N PRO A 52 -8.33 -2.16 -6.48
CA PRO A 52 -7.78 -1.23 -5.49
C PRO A 52 -6.98 -1.96 -4.40
N THR A 53 -7.35 -3.20 -4.06
CA THR A 53 -6.59 -4.04 -3.11
C THR A 53 -5.20 -4.39 -3.64
N ALA A 54 -5.09 -4.82 -4.88
CA ALA A 54 -3.79 -5.04 -5.52
C ALA A 54 -2.98 -3.74 -5.59
N GLY A 55 -3.63 -2.62 -5.92
CA GLY A 55 -2.99 -1.30 -5.95
C GLY A 55 -2.37 -0.91 -4.60
N ILE A 56 -3.15 -0.94 -3.51
CA ILE A 56 -2.67 -0.53 -2.19
C ILE A 56 -1.65 -1.52 -1.61
N VAL A 57 -1.82 -2.83 -1.84
CA VAL A 57 -0.84 -3.84 -1.40
C VAL A 57 0.49 -3.67 -2.14
N PHE A 58 0.45 -3.36 -3.43
CA PHE A 58 1.65 -3.03 -4.21
C PHE A 58 2.33 -1.77 -3.68
N ALA A 59 1.57 -0.69 -3.47
CA ALA A 59 2.09 0.56 -2.90
C ALA A 59 2.70 0.34 -1.51
N GLY A 60 2.02 -0.37 -0.61
CA GLY A 60 2.52 -0.68 0.73
C GLY A 60 3.77 -1.57 0.73
N THR A 61 3.80 -2.58 -0.15
CA THR A 61 4.97 -3.46 -0.30
C THR A 61 6.19 -2.70 -0.81
N ALA A 62 5.99 -1.83 -1.81
CA ALA A 62 7.03 -0.95 -2.34
C ALA A 62 7.48 0.10 -1.32
N PHE A 63 6.56 0.66 -0.54
CA PHE A 63 6.86 1.59 0.54
C PHE A 63 7.74 0.96 1.62
N GLY A 64 7.50 -0.31 1.97
CA GLY A 64 8.36 -1.06 2.89
C GLY A 64 9.83 -1.12 2.43
N LEU A 65 10.08 -1.15 1.11
CA LEU A 65 11.43 -1.06 0.55
C LEU A 65 12.06 0.33 0.77
N VAL A 66 11.27 1.40 0.62
CA VAL A 66 11.72 2.78 0.89
C VAL A 66 12.14 2.90 2.36
N VAL A 67 11.29 2.45 3.29
CA VAL A 67 11.59 2.49 4.73
C VAL A 67 12.87 1.70 5.04
N ALA A 68 13.03 0.50 4.49
CA ALA A 68 14.26 -0.29 4.66
C ALA A 68 15.50 0.38 4.04
N GLY A 69 15.32 1.18 3.00
CA GLY A 69 16.38 1.94 2.33
C GLY A 69 16.85 3.16 3.12
N VAL A 70 15.92 3.91 3.74
CA VAL A 70 16.21 5.13 4.50
C VAL A 70 16.77 4.83 5.90
N THR A 71 16.35 3.72 6.50
CA THR A 71 16.69 3.40 7.90
C THR A 71 18.09 2.81 8.06
N GLN A 72 18.83 3.33 9.03
CA GLN A 72 20.22 2.94 9.30
C GLN A 72 20.30 1.56 9.99
N SER A 73 19.43 1.28 10.96
CA SER A 73 19.38 0.01 11.70
C SER A 73 18.20 -0.86 11.25
N ARG A 74 18.38 -2.19 11.29
CA ARG A 74 17.30 -3.15 11.02
C ARG A 74 16.18 -3.04 12.05
N GLU A 75 16.53 -2.70 13.28
CA GLU A 75 15.59 -2.55 14.40
C GLU A 75 14.68 -1.32 14.23
N ALA A 76 15.16 -0.26 13.56
CA ALA A 76 14.37 0.95 13.32
C ALA A 76 13.39 0.84 12.15
N VAL A 77 13.52 -0.18 11.27
CA VAL A 77 12.64 -0.35 10.09
C VAL A 77 11.18 -0.48 10.50
N LEU A 78 10.90 -1.32 11.49
CA LEU A 78 9.54 -1.58 11.97
C LEU A 78 8.91 -0.34 12.61
N PRO A 79 9.49 0.30 13.65
CA PRO A 79 8.85 1.44 14.30
C PRO A 79 8.68 2.63 13.34
N ILE A 80 9.67 2.94 12.50
CA ILE A 80 9.57 4.04 11.53
C ILE A 80 8.49 3.74 10.48
N GLY A 81 8.45 2.50 9.98
CA GLY A 81 7.41 2.07 9.05
C GLY A 81 6.02 2.16 9.66
N SER A 82 5.85 1.70 10.90
CA SER A 82 4.57 1.76 11.61
C SER A 82 4.12 3.19 11.86
N ILE A 83 5.00 4.09 12.31
CA ILE A 83 4.67 5.51 12.49
C ILE A 83 4.20 6.10 11.16
N ALA A 84 4.95 5.90 10.08
CA ALA A 84 4.57 6.41 8.78
C ALA A 84 3.21 5.87 8.30
N ILE A 85 2.97 4.56 8.42
CA ILE A 85 1.70 3.95 8.02
C ILE A 85 0.54 4.48 8.87
N LEU A 86 0.72 4.61 10.19
CA LEU A 86 -0.31 5.15 11.08
C LEU A 86 -0.63 6.60 10.74
N THR A 87 0.38 7.41 10.45
CA THR A 87 0.20 8.79 9.99
C THR A 87 -0.56 8.86 8.66
N MET A 88 -0.22 7.99 7.70
CA MET A 88 -0.95 7.88 6.43
C MET A 88 -2.39 7.37 6.61
N ALA A 89 -2.63 6.47 7.56
CA ALA A 89 -3.96 5.93 7.84
C ALA A 89 -4.86 6.98 8.52
N ALA A 90 -4.30 7.75 9.46
CA ALA A 90 -5.00 8.82 10.15
C ALA A 90 -5.47 9.92 9.20
N MET A 91 -4.59 10.39 8.31
CA MET A 91 -4.94 11.44 7.34
C MET A 91 -5.63 10.90 6.07
N GLY A 92 -5.38 9.65 5.71
CA GLY A 92 -5.88 9.07 4.45
C GLY A 92 -7.30 8.53 4.51
N GLY A 93 -8.08 8.95 5.50
CA GLY A 93 -9.47 8.56 5.64
C GLY A 93 -9.72 7.12 6.10
N CYS A 94 -8.73 6.42 6.65
CA CYS A 94 -8.91 5.03 7.13
C CYS A 94 -9.64 4.96 8.48
N TRP A 95 -9.49 5.98 9.34
CA TRP A 95 -10.09 6.01 10.68
C TRP A 95 -11.44 6.72 10.71
N TRP A 96 -11.56 7.81 9.96
CA TRP A 96 -12.80 8.57 9.79
C TRP A 96 -12.92 9.03 8.33
N PRO A 97 -14.13 9.39 7.87
CA PRO A 97 -14.33 9.95 6.55
C PRO A 97 -13.49 11.22 6.33
N LEU A 98 -12.81 11.30 5.19
CA LEU A 98 -11.96 12.43 4.83
C LEU A 98 -12.72 13.76 4.81
N ASP A 99 -14.02 13.73 4.50
CA ASP A 99 -14.89 14.92 4.44
C ASP A 99 -15.03 15.65 5.79
N LEU A 100 -14.72 14.98 6.91
CA LEU A 100 -14.74 15.57 8.26
C LEU A 100 -13.47 16.38 8.57
N GLU A 101 -12.43 16.23 7.76
CA GLU A 101 -11.15 16.91 7.98
C GLU A 101 -11.18 18.37 7.52
N PRO A 102 -10.31 19.25 8.06
CA PRO A 102 -10.11 20.59 7.51
C PRO A 102 -9.67 20.55 6.04
N HIS A 103 -10.11 21.52 5.24
CA HIS A 103 -9.83 21.60 3.79
C HIS A 103 -8.34 21.53 3.40
N TRP A 104 -7.43 21.99 4.25
CA TRP A 104 -5.99 21.88 3.99
C TRP A 104 -5.50 20.44 4.16
N MET A 105 -6.07 19.70 5.12
CA MET A 105 -5.70 18.32 5.43
C MET A 105 -6.25 17.37 4.37
N GLN A 106 -7.49 17.60 3.91
CA GLN A 106 -8.07 16.88 2.77
C GLN A 106 -7.17 16.97 1.51
N ARG A 107 -6.61 18.14 1.22
CA ARG A 107 -5.68 18.34 0.11
C ARG A 107 -4.33 17.63 0.33
N ALA A 108 -3.80 17.69 1.55
CA ALA A 108 -2.58 16.98 1.91
C ALA A 108 -2.76 15.45 1.84
N ALA A 109 -3.95 14.95 2.20
CA ALA A 109 -4.26 13.53 2.20
C ALA A 109 -4.16 12.90 0.80
N LEU A 110 -4.38 13.67 -0.27
CA LEU A 110 -4.22 13.19 -1.65
C LEU A 110 -2.80 12.70 -1.97
N LEU A 111 -1.80 13.08 -1.16
CA LEU A 111 -0.42 12.61 -1.26
C LEU A 111 -0.21 11.19 -0.69
N PHE A 112 -1.23 10.62 -0.04
CA PHE A 112 -1.14 9.28 0.54
C PHE A 112 -1.96 8.27 -0.28
N PRO A 113 -1.41 7.08 -0.57
CA PRO A 113 -2.15 6.03 -1.27
C PRO A 113 -3.36 5.54 -0.47
N THR A 114 -3.36 5.66 0.86
CA THR A 114 -4.49 5.31 1.73
C THR A 114 -5.77 6.04 1.34
N THR A 115 -5.68 7.32 0.97
CA THR A 115 -6.80 8.14 0.50
C THR A 115 -7.49 7.54 -0.73
N TRP A 116 -6.69 7.18 -1.74
CA TRP A 116 -7.20 6.62 -2.99
C TRP A 116 -7.76 5.21 -2.81
N ALA A 117 -7.17 4.41 -1.91
CA ALA A 117 -7.71 3.11 -1.55
C ALA A 117 -9.07 3.23 -0.84
N MET A 118 -9.18 4.13 0.14
CA MET A 118 -10.43 4.36 0.87
C MET A 118 -11.52 4.92 -0.04
N ASP A 119 -11.19 5.83 -0.97
CA ASP A 119 -12.15 6.34 -1.94
C ASP A 119 -12.72 5.21 -2.81
N ALA A 120 -11.87 4.34 -3.36
CA ALA A 120 -12.30 3.18 -4.14
C ALA A 120 -13.15 2.18 -3.34
N TYR A 121 -12.79 1.92 -2.08
CA TYR A 121 -13.56 1.04 -1.20
C TYR A 121 -14.92 1.65 -0.84
N ASN A 122 -14.96 2.94 -0.50
CA ASN A 122 -16.20 3.65 -0.18
C ASN A 122 -17.13 3.69 -1.40
N ASP A 123 -16.60 3.95 -2.59
CA ASP A 123 -17.37 3.95 -3.84
C ASP A 123 -18.06 2.59 -4.09
N LEU A 124 -17.33 1.49 -3.93
CA LEU A 124 -17.87 0.14 -4.16
C LEU A 124 -18.80 -0.34 -3.03
N MET A 125 -18.37 -0.20 -1.78
CA MET A 125 -19.02 -0.83 -0.62
C MET A 125 -20.17 -0.01 -0.06
N ILE A 126 -20.00 1.31 0.00
CA ILE A 126 -20.95 2.24 0.63
C ILE A 126 -21.82 2.91 -0.42
N ARG A 127 -21.21 3.59 -1.40
CA ARG A 127 -21.91 4.37 -2.44
C ARG A 127 -22.49 3.50 -3.54
N ARG A 128 -22.11 2.21 -3.59
CA ARG A 128 -22.59 1.19 -4.55
C ARG A 128 -22.42 1.60 -6.01
N GLN A 129 -21.34 2.32 -6.30
CA GLN A 129 -20.93 2.73 -7.63
C GLN A 129 -20.58 1.51 -8.50
N PRO A 130 -20.69 1.62 -9.84
CA PRO A 130 -20.36 0.53 -10.74
C PRO A 130 -18.84 0.27 -10.76
N ALA A 131 -18.45 -0.98 -11.03
CA ALA A 131 -17.05 -1.42 -10.99
C ALA A 131 -16.03 -0.53 -11.75
N PRO A 132 -16.34 0.11 -12.89
CA PRO A 132 -15.37 0.97 -13.58
C PRO A 132 -14.90 2.20 -12.79
N THR A 133 -15.62 2.65 -11.75
CA THR A 133 -15.23 3.87 -11.00
C THR A 133 -13.90 3.72 -10.27
N VAL A 134 -13.51 2.51 -9.88
CA VAL A 134 -12.25 2.28 -9.15
C VAL A 134 -11.01 2.29 -10.03
N LEU A 135 -11.15 2.35 -11.36
CA LEU A 135 -10.01 2.30 -12.28
C LEU A 135 -9.07 3.49 -12.09
N ALA A 136 -9.63 4.69 -11.93
CA ALA A 136 -8.84 5.91 -11.72
C ALA A 136 -8.04 5.84 -10.42
N ALA A 137 -8.71 5.53 -9.29
CA ALA A 137 -8.06 5.36 -8.00
C ALA A 137 -7.00 4.25 -8.02
N THR A 138 -7.31 3.12 -8.68
CA THR A 138 -6.36 2.01 -8.84
C THR A 138 -5.13 2.42 -9.65
N ALA A 139 -5.30 3.20 -10.72
CA ALA A 139 -4.19 3.72 -11.51
C ALA A 139 -3.28 4.64 -10.67
N VAL A 140 -3.86 5.48 -9.81
CA VAL A 140 -3.09 6.33 -8.89
C VAL A 140 -2.32 5.47 -7.87
N LEU A 141 -2.95 4.44 -7.29
CA LEU A 141 -2.29 3.48 -6.39
C LEU A 141 -1.12 2.76 -7.07
N ALA A 142 -1.30 2.32 -8.32
CA ALA A 142 -0.23 1.74 -9.10
C ALA A 142 0.92 2.74 -9.32
N GLY A 143 0.59 4.01 -9.59
CA GLY A 143 1.55 5.11 -9.67
C GLY A 143 2.38 5.27 -8.39
N PHE A 144 1.73 5.30 -7.22
CA PHE A 144 2.43 5.31 -5.93
C PHE A 144 3.37 4.12 -5.76
N GLY A 145 2.92 2.91 -6.11
CA GLY A 145 3.75 1.72 -6.03
C GLY A 145 4.97 1.77 -6.94
N VAL A 146 4.83 2.27 -8.17
CA VAL A 146 5.97 2.47 -9.09
C VAL A 146 6.96 3.50 -8.54
N ILE A 147 6.45 4.61 -8.00
CA ILE A 147 7.28 5.66 -7.38
C ILE A 147 8.06 5.09 -6.19
N TYR A 148 7.39 4.45 -5.23
CA TYR A 148 8.05 3.86 -4.06
C TYR A 148 9.02 2.75 -4.42
N LEU A 149 8.68 1.92 -5.41
CA LEU A 149 9.58 0.86 -5.88
C LEU A 149 10.85 1.46 -6.46
N THR A 150 10.71 2.48 -7.31
CA THR A 150 11.83 3.18 -7.93
C THR A 150 12.73 3.83 -6.89
N ILE A 151 12.16 4.59 -5.95
CA ILE A 151 12.89 5.23 -4.85
C ILE A 151 13.59 4.17 -3.98
N GLY A 152 12.87 3.11 -3.60
CA GLY A 152 13.42 2.02 -2.77
C GLY A 152 14.58 1.30 -3.44
N LEU A 153 14.49 1.02 -4.74
CA LEU A 153 15.59 0.40 -5.51
C LEU A 153 16.80 1.32 -5.60
N ILE A 154 16.59 2.62 -5.80
CA ILE A 154 17.66 3.63 -5.83
C ILE A 154 18.38 3.67 -4.48
N LEU A 155 17.65 3.81 -3.36
CA LEU A 155 18.20 3.84 -2.01
C LEU A 155 18.99 2.56 -1.68
N PHE A 156 18.44 1.39 -2.04
CA PHE A 156 19.10 0.12 -1.80
C PHE A 156 20.42 -0.01 -2.58
N ARG A 157 20.43 0.44 -3.85
CA ARG A 157 21.65 0.48 -4.67
C ARG A 157 22.71 1.41 -4.10
N TYR A 158 22.33 2.60 -3.63
CA TYR A 158 23.27 3.53 -3.00
C TYR A 158 23.91 2.95 -1.73
N ARG A 159 23.11 2.25 -0.91
CA ARG A 159 23.60 1.64 0.33
C ARG A 159 24.62 0.52 0.08
N LEU A 160 24.38 -0.31 -0.93
CA LEU A 160 25.30 -1.39 -1.31
C LEU A 160 26.64 -0.89 -1.86
N ARG A 161 26.66 0.29 -2.50
CA ARG A 161 27.89 0.92 -2.99
C ARG A 161 28.74 1.55 -1.88
N ARG A 162 28.14 1.86 -0.73
CA ARG A 162 28.81 2.48 0.43
C ARG A 162 29.18 1.47 1.53
N ALA A 163 28.89 0.19 1.36
CA ALA A 163 29.31 -0.85 2.30
C ALA A 163 30.82 -1.11 2.09
N PRO A 164 31.67 -0.96 3.13
CA PRO A 164 33.10 -1.25 3.04
C PRO A 164 33.39 -2.73 2.76
#